data_AF-A0A8J1KZ77-F1
#
_entry.id   AF-A0A8J1KZ77-F1
#
_cell.length_a   1.000
_cell.length_b   1.000
_cell.length_c   1.000
_cell.angle_alpha   90.00
_cell.angle_beta   90.00
_cell.angle_gamma   90.00
#
_symmetry.space_group_name_H-M   'P 1'
#
loop_
_entity.id
_entity.type
_entity.pdbx_description
1 polymer ?
#
loop_
_entity_poly.entity_id
_entity_poly.type
_entity_poly.pdbx_seq_one_letter_code
_entity_poly.pdbx_strand_id
1 'polypeptide(L)'
;MIHGRSLFHIVTSLIILHVSWATKTEDKQTTTEGQKPVECGSWTKHSNGGTFTSPNYPNKYPPDRECIYIIEAAPRQCIELHFDENYSIESSWECKFDHIEVRDGPFGFSPIIGRYCGQQSPPLIKSSGRFLWIKFFADGELQSLGFSAQYNFTPGLKYLFSSAAAEYQLAGYAIKKIRRSHASRVKEPDKQSRIHNHAALRDLTWSLMHEMVS
;
A
#
# COMPACT_ATOMS: atom_id res chain seq x y z
N MET A 1 12.07 -49.91 -84.39
CA MET A 1 12.38 -51.34 -84.16
C MET A 1 13.75 -51.38 -83.50
N ILE A 2 14.01 -51.88 -82.30
CA ILE A 2 13.32 -52.81 -81.39
C ILE A 2 13.67 -52.42 -79.94
N HIS A 3 12.75 -52.74 -79.05
CA HIS A 3 12.71 -52.68 -77.60
C HIS A 3 13.94 -53.20 -76.84
N GLY A 4 14.10 -52.73 -75.60
CA GLY A 4 14.85 -53.46 -74.57
C GLY A 4 14.90 -52.76 -73.21
N ARG A 5 13.83 -52.86 -72.42
CA ARG A 5 13.87 -52.62 -70.96
C ARG A 5 14.48 -53.85 -70.28
N SER A 6 15.41 -53.67 -69.35
CA SER A 6 15.58 -54.58 -68.20
C SER A 6 16.27 -53.87 -67.04
N LEU A 7 15.83 -54.22 -65.84
CA LEU A 7 15.98 -53.57 -64.54
C LEU A 7 17.28 -53.94 -63.79
N PHE A 8 17.46 -53.23 -62.68
CA PHE A 8 18.19 -53.58 -61.44
C PHE A 8 19.61 -53.02 -61.24
N HIS A 9 19.61 -51.89 -60.49
CA HIS A 9 20.45 -51.53 -59.34
C HIS A 9 21.84 -52.19 -59.22
N ILE A 10 22.89 -51.37 -59.08
CA ILE A 10 23.70 -51.25 -57.85
C ILE A 10 24.67 -50.04 -57.97
N VAL A 11 24.37 -49.02 -57.16
CA VAL A 11 25.24 -48.20 -56.30
C VAL A 11 26.67 -47.87 -56.80
N THR A 12 26.99 -46.58 -56.97
CA THR A 12 27.90 -45.81 -56.08
C THR A 12 28.17 -44.39 -56.61
N SER A 13 27.73 -43.42 -55.80
CA SER A 13 28.37 -42.13 -55.48
C SER A 13 28.94 -41.24 -56.59
N LEU A 14 28.46 -39.99 -56.66
CA LEU A 14 29.24 -38.76 -56.37
C LEU A 14 28.38 -37.48 -56.57
N ILE A 15 28.25 -36.71 -55.48
CA ILE A 15 28.19 -35.24 -55.41
C ILE A 15 26.95 -34.53 -56.02
N ILE A 16 26.01 -34.12 -55.15
CA ILE A 16 25.27 -32.86 -55.34
C ILE A 16 25.55 -31.98 -54.12
N LEU A 17 26.29 -30.90 -54.36
CA LEU A 17 26.59 -29.84 -53.40
C LEU A 17 25.36 -28.95 -53.19
N HIS A 18 24.87 -28.97 -51.94
CA HIS A 18 24.29 -27.87 -51.15
C HIS A 18 23.39 -26.82 -51.83
N VAL A 19 22.08 -27.00 -51.65
CA VAL A 19 21.12 -25.88 -51.53
C VAL A 19 21.32 -25.28 -50.13
N SER A 20 21.95 -24.10 -50.05
CA SER A 20 22.00 -23.30 -48.81
C SER A 20 20.66 -22.61 -48.60
N TRP A 21 19.83 -23.19 -47.73
CA TRP A 21 18.78 -22.43 -47.03
C TRP A 21 19.41 -21.96 -45.72
N ALA A 22 19.54 -20.64 -45.55
CA ALA A 22 20.00 -20.04 -44.31
C ALA A 22 18.94 -20.26 -43.24
N THR A 23 19.19 -21.20 -42.32
CA THR A 23 18.40 -21.30 -41.09
C THR A 23 18.68 -20.10 -40.22
N LYS A 24 17.64 -19.28 -40.01
CA LYS A 24 17.55 -18.27 -38.95
C LYS A 24 18.06 -18.89 -37.65
N THR A 25 19.15 -18.36 -37.11
CA THR A 25 19.62 -18.69 -35.76
C THR A 25 18.57 -18.19 -34.78
N GLU A 26 17.79 -19.10 -34.21
CA GLU A 26 17.16 -18.86 -32.91
C GLU A 26 18.28 -18.89 -31.88
N ASP A 27 18.48 -17.76 -31.19
CA ASP A 27 19.43 -17.67 -30.10
C ASP A 27 19.07 -18.70 -29.04
N LYS A 28 19.92 -19.72 -28.93
CA LYS A 28 19.87 -20.74 -27.89
C LYS A 28 20.26 -20.07 -26.58
N GLN A 29 19.25 -19.59 -25.86
CA GLN A 29 19.40 -19.16 -24.47
C GLN A 29 19.91 -20.36 -23.68
N THR A 30 21.21 -20.31 -23.35
CA THR A 30 21.87 -21.32 -22.54
C THR A 30 21.53 -21.01 -21.09
N THR A 31 20.44 -21.57 -20.60
CA THR A 31 20.17 -21.71 -19.17
C THR A 31 20.04 -23.19 -18.85
N THR A 32 21.03 -23.69 -18.14
CA THR A 32 21.01 -24.97 -17.43
C THR A 32 19.80 -25.04 -16.51
N GLU A 33 19.01 -26.11 -16.69
CA GLU A 33 18.15 -26.78 -15.70
C GLU A 33 16.97 -25.99 -15.07
N GLY A 34 15.80 -26.09 -15.71
CA GLY A 34 14.53 -26.46 -15.04
C GLY A 34 13.94 -25.60 -13.91
N GLN A 35 14.38 -24.37 -13.64
CA GLN A 35 13.76 -23.53 -12.62
C GLN A 35 12.56 -22.73 -13.16
N LYS A 36 11.38 -22.98 -12.59
CA LYS A 36 10.19 -22.12 -12.75
C LYS A 36 10.58 -20.66 -12.44
N PRO A 37 10.15 -19.66 -13.24
CA PRO A 37 10.41 -18.26 -12.92
C PRO A 37 9.95 -17.94 -11.49
N VAL A 38 10.83 -17.33 -10.69
CA VAL A 38 10.46 -16.87 -9.35
C VAL A 38 9.48 -15.71 -9.51
N GLU A 39 8.21 -15.98 -9.26
CA GLU A 39 7.14 -14.98 -9.29
C GLU A 39 7.23 -14.06 -8.07
N CYS A 40 6.96 -12.78 -8.27
CA CYS A 40 6.99 -11.76 -7.22
C CYS A 40 5.94 -10.67 -7.47
N GLY A 41 5.77 -9.81 -6.46
CA GLY A 41 4.69 -8.84 -6.42
C GLY A 41 3.43 -9.39 -5.77
N SER A 42 2.62 -8.51 -5.20
CA SER A 42 1.37 -8.88 -4.52
C SER A 42 0.46 -7.67 -4.39
N TRP A 43 -0.84 -7.91 -4.30
CA TRP A 43 -1.79 -6.93 -3.80
C TRP A 43 -2.38 -7.39 -2.48
N THR A 44 -2.08 -6.67 -1.41
CA THR A 44 -2.46 -7.04 -0.06
C THR A 44 -3.47 -6.05 0.51
N LYS A 45 -4.63 -6.57 0.93
CA LYS A 45 -5.70 -5.85 1.63
C LYS A 45 -5.96 -6.47 3.00
N HIS A 46 -5.00 -6.39 3.91
CA HIS A 46 -5.11 -7.04 5.23
C HIS A 46 -5.17 -5.96 6.32
N SER A 47 -5.70 -6.28 7.50
CA SER A 47 -5.79 -5.36 8.65
C SER A 47 -4.61 -5.46 9.61
N ASN A 48 -3.74 -6.47 9.46
CA ASN A 48 -2.80 -6.87 10.51
C ASN A 48 -1.33 -6.59 10.15
N GLY A 49 -1.09 -5.66 9.22
CA GLY A 49 0.23 -5.46 8.63
C GLY A 49 0.71 -6.67 7.82
N GLY A 50 2.02 -6.75 7.61
CA GLY A 50 2.66 -7.89 6.95
C GLY A 50 4.09 -7.60 6.52
N THR A 51 4.69 -8.58 5.86
CA THR A 51 6.06 -8.53 5.36
C THR A 51 6.10 -8.99 3.91
N PHE A 52 6.97 -8.39 3.11
CA PHE A 52 7.30 -8.86 1.78
C PHE A 52 8.80 -8.67 1.52
N THR A 53 9.34 -9.48 0.62
CA THR A 53 10.77 -9.48 0.32
C THR A 53 11.01 -9.39 -1.17
N SER A 54 12.23 -9.02 -1.56
CA SER A 54 12.73 -9.31 -2.90
C SER A 54 12.74 -10.81 -3.14
N PRO A 55 12.67 -11.26 -4.41
CA PRO A 55 12.80 -12.68 -4.73
C PRO A 55 14.13 -13.22 -4.19
N ASN A 56 14.11 -14.46 -3.69
CA ASN A 56 15.26 -15.19 -3.13
C ASN A 56 15.86 -14.64 -1.82
N TYR A 57 15.38 -13.52 -1.27
CA TYR A 57 15.87 -12.98 0.00
C TYR A 57 15.89 -14.07 1.11
N PRO A 58 16.98 -14.21 1.90
CA PRO A 58 18.12 -13.30 2.04
C PRO A 58 19.26 -13.52 1.03
N ASN A 59 19.08 -14.38 0.02
CA ASN A 59 20.03 -14.52 -1.08
C ASN A 59 19.79 -13.45 -2.15
N LYS A 60 20.73 -13.36 -3.09
CA LYS A 60 20.66 -12.39 -4.17
C LYS A 60 19.39 -12.51 -4.99
N TYR A 61 18.78 -11.36 -5.31
CA TYR A 61 17.66 -11.31 -6.24
C TYR A 61 18.10 -11.71 -7.66
N PRO A 62 17.18 -12.20 -8.53
CA PRO A 62 17.50 -12.50 -9.91
C PRO A 62 17.65 -11.22 -10.76
N PRO A 63 18.43 -11.27 -11.87
CA PRO A 63 18.46 -10.20 -12.87
C PRO A 63 17.13 -10.08 -13.62
N ASP A 64 16.92 -8.92 -14.26
CA ASP A 64 15.80 -8.60 -15.14
C ASP A 64 14.44 -8.85 -14.47
N ARG A 65 14.25 -8.24 -13.30
CA ARG A 65 13.04 -8.42 -12.49
C ARG A 65 12.32 -7.13 -12.22
N GLU A 66 11.00 -7.20 -12.34
CA GLU A 66 10.10 -6.16 -11.90
C GLU A 66 9.03 -6.77 -11.00
N CYS A 67 8.95 -6.31 -9.76
CA CYS A 67 7.97 -6.74 -8.78
C CYS A 67 7.13 -5.55 -8.33
N ILE A 68 5.81 -5.65 -8.45
CA ILE A 68 4.88 -4.61 -8.00
C ILE A 68 4.12 -5.08 -6.77
N TYR A 69 4.19 -4.29 -5.70
CA TYR A 69 3.46 -4.51 -4.45
C TYR A 69 2.48 -3.36 -4.22
N ILE A 70 1.21 -3.70 -3.99
CA ILE A 70 0.16 -2.74 -3.65
C ILE A 70 -0.32 -3.08 -2.26
N ILE A 71 -0.20 -2.12 -1.34
CA ILE A 71 -0.69 -2.25 0.03
C ILE A 71 -1.92 -1.37 0.17
N GLU A 72 -3.01 -1.96 0.65
CA GLU A 72 -4.27 -1.27 0.92
C GLU A 72 -4.67 -1.43 2.39
N ALA A 73 -4.65 -0.34 3.13
CA ALA A 73 -5.14 -0.25 4.50
C ALA A 73 -6.67 -0.14 4.54
N ALA A 74 -7.26 -0.30 5.74
CA ALA A 74 -8.68 -0.03 5.94
C ALA A 74 -8.99 1.47 5.77
N PRO A 75 -10.27 1.83 5.55
CA PRO A 75 -10.66 3.23 5.51
C PRO A 75 -10.17 4.00 6.74
N ARG A 76 -9.70 5.23 6.51
CA ARG A 76 -9.16 6.15 7.54
C ARG A 76 -7.84 5.73 8.20
N GLN A 77 -7.17 4.71 7.68
CA GLN A 77 -5.81 4.36 8.08
C GLN A 77 -4.78 4.85 7.05
N CYS A 78 -3.54 5.01 7.53
CA CYS A 78 -2.33 5.19 6.77
C CYS A 78 -1.44 3.94 6.91
N ILE A 79 -0.41 3.87 6.08
CA ILE A 79 0.55 2.76 6.04
C ILE A 79 1.89 3.31 6.51
N GLU A 80 2.53 2.58 7.42
CA GLU A 80 3.93 2.76 7.77
C GLU A 80 4.73 1.60 7.18
N LEU A 81 5.79 1.89 6.43
CA LEU A 81 6.63 0.93 5.75
C LEU A 81 8.08 1.08 6.24
N HIS A 82 8.66 -0.04 6.64
CA HIS A 82 10.01 -0.15 7.20
C HIS A 82 10.80 -1.23 6.46
N PHE A 83 12.06 -0.95 6.13
CA PHE A 83 12.98 -1.93 5.53
C PHE A 83 13.97 -2.41 6.59
N ASP A 84 14.25 -3.70 6.59
CA ASP A 84 15.20 -4.30 7.53
C ASP A 84 16.64 -3.82 7.30
N GLU A 85 17.48 -3.91 8.33
CA GLU A 85 18.86 -3.39 8.31
C GLU A 85 19.78 -4.07 7.29
N ASN A 86 19.49 -5.33 6.92
CA ASN A 86 20.24 -6.09 5.90
C ASN A 86 19.87 -5.69 4.46
N TYR A 87 19.28 -4.51 4.28
CA TYR A 87 18.96 -3.94 2.98
C TYR A 87 20.20 -3.81 2.09
N SER A 88 20.14 -4.34 0.88
CA SER A 88 21.24 -4.27 -0.07
C SER A 88 20.72 -4.34 -1.50
N ILE A 89 20.72 -3.19 -2.17
CA ILE A 89 20.40 -3.03 -3.58
C ILE A 89 21.64 -2.45 -4.27
N GLU A 90 21.88 -2.78 -5.54
CA GLU A 90 22.98 -2.20 -6.31
C GLU A 90 22.99 -0.67 -6.19
N SER A 91 24.16 -0.09 -5.84
CA SER A 91 24.29 1.36 -5.70
C SER A 91 24.59 2.00 -7.04
N SER A 92 23.81 3.01 -7.42
CA SER A 92 24.04 3.77 -8.64
C SER A 92 23.61 5.24 -8.49
N TRP A 93 24.14 6.11 -9.33
CA TRP A 93 23.73 7.52 -9.35
C TRP A 93 22.22 7.62 -9.58
N GLU A 94 21.51 8.30 -8.67
CA GLU A 94 20.05 8.45 -8.68
C GLU A 94 19.26 7.13 -8.74
N CYS A 95 19.89 6.01 -8.36
CA CYS A 95 19.29 4.68 -8.39
C CYS A 95 18.69 4.32 -9.76
N LYS A 96 19.48 4.57 -10.83
CA LYS A 96 19.05 4.39 -12.22
C LYS A 96 18.97 2.93 -12.67
N PHE A 97 19.75 2.05 -12.03
CA PHE A 97 19.79 0.62 -12.30
C PHE A 97 18.80 -0.06 -11.36
N ASP A 98 19.28 -0.84 -10.40
CA ASP A 98 18.40 -1.46 -9.41
C ASP A 98 17.86 -0.45 -8.41
N HIS A 99 16.57 -0.54 -8.11
CA HIS A 99 15.93 0.36 -7.17
C HIS A 99 14.61 -0.14 -6.60
N ILE A 100 14.25 0.42 -5.46
CA ILE A 100 12.89 0.41 -4.94
C ILE A 100 12.29 1.80 -5.13
N GLU A 101 11.16 1.87 -5.83
CA GLU A 101 10.36 3.07 -5.99
C GLU A 101 9.08 2.96 -5.17
N VAL A 102 8.81 3.96 -4.34
CA VAL A 102 7.62 4.00 -3.47
C VAL A 102 6.76 5.20 -3.85
N ARG A 103 5.46 4.98 -4.03
CA ARG A 103 4.49 6.00 -4.44
C ARG A 103 3.29 6.05 -3.49
N ASP A 104 2.82 7.27 -3.23
CA ASP A 104 1.71 7.57 -2.32
C ASP A 104 0.36 7.47 -3.03
N GLY A 105 -0.15 6.25 -3.14
CA GLY A 105 -1.42 5.96 -3.82
C GLY A 105 -1.43 4.54 -4.40
N PRO A 106 -2.52 4.15 -5.09
CA PRO A 106 -2.70 2.78 -5.56
C PRO A 106 -2.07 2.49 -6.93
N PHE A 107 -1.47 3.47 -7.60
CA PHE A 107 -1.08 3.34 -9.01
C PHE A 107 0.39 3.74 -9.27
N GLY A 108 0.95 3.22 -10.36
CA GLY A 108 2.31 3.57 -10.81
C GLY A 108 2.49 5.04 -11.24
N PHE A 109 1.40 5.79 -11.39
CA PHE A 109 1.41 7.24 -11.64
C PHE A 109 1.08 8.08 -10.39
N SER A 110 0.90 7.44 -9.23
CA SER A 110 0.73 8.16 -7.96
C SER A 110 1.99 8.97 -7.61
N PRO A 111 1.88 10.05 -6.82
CA PRO A 111 3.02 10.87 -6.42
C PRO A 111 4.17 10.03 -5.85
N ILE A 112 5.40 10.29 -6.31
CA ILE A 112 6.59 9.59 -5.82
C ILE A 112 6.94 10.06 -4.41
N ILE A 113 7.16 9.11 -3.49
CA ILE A 113 7.73 9.37 -2.17
C ILE A 113 9.25 9.37 -2.28
N GLY A 114 9.81 8.36 -2.96
CA GLY A 114 11.24 8.26 -3.18
C GLY A 114 11.64 7.06 -4.01
N ARG A 115 12.90 7.07 -4.44
CA ARG A 115 13.61 5.97 -5.07
C ARG A 115 14.86 5.67 -4.25
N TYR A 116 15.11 4.39 -3.98
CA TYR A 116 16.12 3.95 -3.03
C TYR A 116 16.96 2.81 -3.60
N CYS A 117 18.25 2.82 -3.27
CA CYS A 117 19.25 1.82 -3.65
C CYS A 117 20.47 1.91 -2.72
N GLY A 118 21.45 1.01 -2.85
CA GLY A 118 22.62 0.93 -1.99
C GLY A 118 22.43 0.07 -0.74
N GLN A 119 23.29 0.28 0.26
CA GLN A 119 23.35 -0.52 1.50
C GLN A 119 22.73 0.19 2.70
N GLN A 120 22.36 1.46 2.56
CA GLN A 120 21.61 2.18 3.58
C GLN A 120 20.12 1.97 3.33
N SER A 121 19.42 1.41 4.32
CA SER A 121 17.97 1.22 4.21
C SER A 121 17.23 2.57 4.11
N PRO A 122 16.10 2.62 3.40
CA PRO A 122 15.24 3.80 3.39
C PRO A 122 14.81 4.21 4.81
N PRO A 123 14.60 5.51 5.07
CA PRO A 123 13.97 5.94 6.32
C PRO A 123 12.54 5.38 6.43
N LEU A 124 11.94 5.46 7.62
CA LEU A 124 10.53 5.10 7.81
C LEU A 124 9.62 5.87 6.84
N ILE A 125 8.90 5.15 5.98
CA ILE A 125 7.99 5.73 5.00
C ILE A 125 6.56 5.72 5.55
N LYS A 126 5.86 6.85 5.45
CA LYS A 126 4.44 6.96 5.81
C LYS A 126 3.62 7.44 4.62
N SER A 127 2.52 6.75 4.32
CA SER A 127 1.58 7.20 3.28
C SER A 127 0.67 8.33 3.79
N SER A 128 0.19 9.18 2.88
CA SER A 128 -0.83 10.20 3.22
C SER A 128 -2.25 9.61 3.27
N GLY A 129 -2.44 8.42 2.69
CA GLY A 129 -3.72 7.73 2.62
C GLY A 129 -3.59 6.22 2.82
N ARG A 130 -4.62 5.50 2.43
CA ARG A 130 -4.73 4.06 2.67
C ARG A 130 -3.97 3.19 1.66
N PHE A 131 -3.16 3.77 0.78
CA PHE A 131 -2.51 3.05 -0.31
C PHE A 131 -1.03 3.38 -0.41
N LEU A 132 -0.22 2.35 -0.68
CA LEU A 132 1.11 2.47 -1.22
C LEU A 132 1.22 1.58 -2.45
N TRP A 133 1.88 2.11 -3.47
CA TRP A 133 2.31 1.37 -4.65
C TRP A 133 3.83 1.33 -4.63
N ILE A 134 4.40 0.13 -4.70
CA ILE A 134 5.83 -0.11 -4.50
C ILE A 134 6.32 -0.94 -5.68
N LYS A 135 7.39 -0.50 -6.32
CA LYS A 135 8.07 -1.22 -7.39
C LYS A 135 9.48 -1.55 -6.95
N PHE A 136 9.84 -2.83 -7.05
CA PHE A 136 11.23 -3.24 -7.09
C PHE A 136 11.60 -3.53 -8.54
N PHE A 137 12.68 -2.91 -9.01
CA PHE A 137 13.24 -3.12 -10.33
C PHE A 137 14.69 -3.54 -10.20
N ALA A 138 15.07 -4.59 -10.91
CA ALA A 138 16.43 -5.07 -11.07
C ALA A 138 16.75 -5.17 -12.57
N ASP A 139 17.87 -4.60 -12.98
CA ASP A 139 18.37 -4.74 -14.34
C ASP A 139 19.11 -6.08 -14.52
N GLY A 140 19.81 -6.22 -15.65
CA GLY A 140 20.50 -7.46 -16.01
C GLY A 140 21.78 -7.74 -15.23
N GLU A 141 22.33 -6.79 -14.47
CA GLU A 141 23.68 -6.83 -13.91
C GLU A 141 23.71 -6.56 -12.39
N LEU A 142 24.80 -6.98 -11.73
CA LEU A 142 25.15 -6.58 -10.36
C LEU A 142 24.10 -6.77 -9.24
N GLN A 143 23.54 -7.98 -9.11
CA GLN A 143 22.57 -8.27 -8.05
C GLN A 143 23.19 -8.33 -6.63
N SER A 144 22.43 -7.80 -5.68
CA SER A 144 22.74 -7.72 -4.25
C SER A 144 21.77 -8.57 -3.41
N LEU A 145 21.90 -8.59 -2.08
CA LEU A 145 21.08 -9.46 -1.20
C LEU A 145 19.58 -9.15 -1.23
N GLY A 146 19.21 -7.94 -1.67
CA GLY A 146 17.83 -7.51 -1.80
C GLY A 146 17.31 -6.86 -0.53
N PHE A 147 16.04 -7.11 -0.20
CA PHE A 147 15.39 -6.49 0.95
C PHE A 147 14.31 -7.38 1.55
N SER A 148 14.03 -7.11 2.83
CA SER A 148 12.80 -7.48 3.51
C SER A 148 12.16 -6.20 4.07
N ALA A 149 10.86 -6.06 3.85
CA ALA A 149 10.11 -4.88 4.21
C ALA A 149 8.85 -5.27 4.99
N GLN A 150 8.65 -4.59 6.11
CA GLN A 150 7.52 -4.77 7.01
C GLN A 150 6.62 -3.54 6.91
N TYR A 151 5.32 -3.75 6.88
CA TYR A 151 4.35 -2.67 6.89
C TYR A 151 3.29 -2.87 7.96
N ASN A 152 2.87 -1.77 8.55
CA ASN A 152 1.81 -1.70 9.56
C ASN A 152 0.82 -0.58 9.22
N PHE A 153 -0.33 -0.59 9.89
CA PHE A 153 -1.37 0.41 9.69
C PHE A 153 -1.53 1.30 10.91
N THR A 154 -1.59 2.60 10.68
CA THR A 154 -1.81 3.60 11.73
C THR A 154 -3.07 4.42 11.45
N PRO A 155 -3.76 4.95 12.46
CA PRO A 155 -4.84 5.89 12.23
C PRO A 155 -4.35 7.11 11.46
N GLY A 156 -5.05 7.48 10.39
CA GLY A 156 -4.69 8.67 9.62
C GLY A 156 -4.97 9.92 10.46
N LEU A 157 -3.94 10.73 10.72
CA LEU A 157 -4.04 11.93 11.58
C LEU A 157 -5.15 12.89 11.11
N LYS A 158 -5.36 13.02 9.80
CA LYS A 158 -6.46 13.80 9.21
C LYS A 158 -7.85 13.37 9.68
N TYR A 159 -7.99 12.11 10.10
CA TYR A 159 -9.25 11.56 10.59
C TYR A 159 -9.43 11.65 12.10
N LEU A 160 -8.34 11.69 12.87
CA LEU A 160 -8.40 11.80 14.33
C LEU A 160 -9.00 13.14 14.77
N PHE A 161 -8.66 14.23 14.08
CA PHE A 161 -9.28 15.53 14.33
C PHE A 161 -10.70 15.63 13.75
N SER A 162 -11.01 14.87 12.70
CA SER A 162 -12.35 14.84 12.11
C SER A 162 -13.37 14.09 12.98
N SER A 163 -12.97 13.00 13.64
CA SER A 163 -13.86 12.26 14.55
C SER A 163 -14.12 13.06 15.81
N ALA A 164 -13.08 13.67 16.39
CA ALA A 164 -13.24 14.57 17.52
C ALA A 164 -14.14 15.77 17.17
N ALA A 165 -13.93 16.40 16.00
CA ALA A 165 -14.81 17.48 15.54
C ALA A 165 -16.26 17.00 15.32
N ALA A 166 -16.47 15.81 14.76
CA ALA A 166 -17.80 15.24 14.58
C ALA A 166 -18.49 14.93 15.92
N GLU A 167 -17.77 14.40 16.90
CA GLU A 167 -18.25 14.14 18.25
C GLU A 167 -18.64 15.45 18.97
N TYR A 168 -17.79 16.48 18.88
CA TYR A 168 -18.11 17.82 19.39
C TYR A 168 -19.33 18.44 18.70
N GLN A 169 -19.45 18.29 17.39
CA GLN A 169 -20.60 18.77 16.61
C GLN A 169 -21.90 18.08 17.04
N LEU A 170 -21.86 16.75 17.24
CA LEU A 170 -22.98 15.94 17.73
C LEU A 170 -23.38 16.33 19.16
N ALA A 171 -22.40 16.51 20.05
CA ALA A 171 -22.63 16.97 21.42
C ALA A 171 -23.26 18.38 21.44
N GLY A 172 -22.72 19.31 20.66
CA GLY A 172 -23.26 20.66 20.51
C GLY A 172 -24.70 20.68 19.95
N TYR A 173 -25.00 19.80 18.98
CA TYR A 173 -26.34 19.62 18.44
C TYR A 173 -27.31 19.03 19.48
N ALA A 174 -26.88 18.01 20.24
CA ALA A 174 -27.68 17.41 21.31
C ALA A 174 -28.04 18.43 22.39
N ILE A 175 -27.07 19.25 22.84
CA ILE A 175 -27.30 20.33 23.82
C ILE A 175 -28.30 21.36 23.28
N LYS A 176 -28.18 21.78 22.02
CA LYS A 176 -29.14 22.70 21.38
C LYS A 176 -30.54 22.09 21.30
N LYS A 177 -30.64 20.78 21.02
CA LYS A 177 -31.92 20.06 20.94
C LYS A 177 -32.58 19.92 22.32
N ILE A 178 -31.81 19.65 23.37
CA ILE A 178 -32.29 19.63 24.77
C ILE A 178 -32.74 21.02 25.22
N ARG A 179 -31.99 22.08 24.90
CA ARG A 179 -32.40 23.46 25.22
C ARG A 179 -33.71 23.85 24.52
N ARG A 180 -33.89 23.46 23.26
CA ARG A 180 -35.14 23.71 22.52
C ARG A 180 -36.31 22.90 23.11
N SER A 181 -36.11 21.64 23.47
CA SER A 181 -37.17 20.84 24.09
C SER A 181 -37.54 21.35 25.49
N HIS A 182 -36.58 21.85 26.25
CA HIS A 182 -36.83 22.49 27.55
C HIS A 182 -37.55 23.84 27.38
N ALA A 183 -37.15 24.65 26.39
CA ALA A 183 -37.80 25.93 26.08
C ALA A 183 -39.25 25.76 25.59
N SER A 184 -39.56 24.70 24.84
CA SER A 184 -40.94 24.38 24.43
C SER A 184 -41.82 23.84 25.57
N ARG A 185 -41.23 23.34 26.66
CA ARG A 185 -41.96 22.76 27.80
C ARG A 185 -42.33 23.80 28.87
N VAL A 186 -41.60 24.91 28.93
CA VAL A 186 -41.95 26.07 29.75
C VAL A 186 -43.00 26.88 29.00
N LYS A 187 -44.29 26.51 29.14
CA LYS A 187 -45.37 27.43 28.83
C LYS A 187 -45.33 28.56 29.86
N GLU A 188 -45.31 29.79 29.39
CA GLU A 188 -45.38 31.00 30.19
C GLU A 188 -46.57 30.90 31.17
N PRO A 189 -46.36 31.04 32.49
CA PRO A 189 -47.48 31.01 33.43
C PRO A 189 -48.42 32.17 33.12
N ASP A 190 -49.71 31.84 33.08
CA ASP A 190 -50.79 32.78 32.83
C ASP A 190 -50.69 34.00 33.77
N LYS A 191 -50.95 35.19 33.23
CA LYS A 191 -50.72 36.50 33.90
C LYS A 191 -51.50 36.67 35.22
N GLN A 192 -52.36 35.72 35.58
CA GLN A 192 -53.17 35.76 36.79
C GLN A 192 -52.46 35.24 38.06
N SER A 193 -51.32 34.54 37.97
CA SER A 193 -50.62 34.00 39.17
C SER A 193 -49.61 34.97 39.80
N ARG A 194 -49.46 36.18 39.27
CA ARG A 194 -48.39 37.12 39.66
C ARG A 194 -48.57 37.77 41.04
N ILE A 195 -49.65 37.47 41.76
CA ILE A 195 -49.93 38.06 43.08
C ILE A 195 -49.62 37.11 44.25
N HIS A 196 -49.45 35.80 44.03
CA HIS A 196 -49.29 34.85 45.16
C HIS A 196 -47.86 34.36 45.45
N ASN A 197 -46.86 34.72 44.63
CA ASN A 197 -45.50 34.16 44.79
C ASN A 197 -44.45 35.13 45.36
N HIS A 198 -44.83 36.33 45.77
CA HIS A 198 -43.87 37.24 46.44
C HIS A 198 -43.55 36.85 47.89
N ALA A 199 -44.30 35.91 48.48
CA ALA A 199 -44.03 35.38 49.82
C ALA A 199 -43.10 34.15 49.81
N ALA A 200 -43.16 33.30 48.77
CA ALA A 200 -42.43 32.02 48.75
C ALA A 200 -40.96 32.11 48.30
N LEU A 201 -40.53 33.24 47.71
CA LEU A 201 -39.16 33.43 47.24
C LEU A 201 -38.20 34.04 48.28
N ARG A 202 -38.68 34.38 49.48
CA ARG A 202 -37.79 34.82 50.58
C ARG A 202 -37.36 33.69 51.51
N ASP A 203 -38.06 32.55 51.52
CA ASP A 203 -37.74 31.43 52.43
C ASP A 203 -36.71 30.44 51.85
N LEU A 204 -36.62 30.30 50.52
CA LEU A 204 -35.64 29.40 49.89
C LEU A 204 -34.23 29.97 49.83
N THR A 205 -34.05 31.28 50.01
CA THR A 205 -32.73 31.93 50.04
C THR A 205 -32.04 31.86 51.41
N TRP A 206 -32.77 31.56 52.48
CA TRP A 206 -32.20 31.39 53.83
C TRP A 206 -31.69 29.96 54.07
N SER A 207 -32.36 28.95 53.50
CA SER A 207 -31.98 27.54 53.72
C SER A 207 -30.70 27.12 52.97
N LEU A 208 -30.37 27.78 51.84
CA LEU A 208 -29.18 27.45 51.04
C LEU A 208 -27.91 28.16 51.51
N MET A 209 -28.01 29.23 52.30
CA MET A 209 -26.84 29.89 52.88
C MET A 209 -26.32 29.23 54.15
N HIS A 210 -27.09 28.33 54.77
CA HIS A 210 -26.69 27.63 56.00
C HIS A 210 -25.96 26.29 55.77
N GLU A 211 -25.97 25.73 54.54
CA GLU A 211 -25.24 24.51 54.18
C GLU A 211 -23.82 24.75 53.63
N MET A 212 -23.39 26.01 53.47
CA MET A 212 -22.05 26.35 52.93
C MET A 212 -21.02 26.75 54.01
N VAL A 213 -21.30 26.56 55.30
CA VAL A 213 -20.36 26.86 56.42
C VAL A 213 -20.24 25.69 57.43
N SER A 214 -20.37 24.44 56.99
CA SER A 214 -19.95 23.25 57.75
C SER A 214 -19.11 22.33 56.88
#